data_AF-A0AAW2KG67-F1
#
_entry.id   AF-A0AAW2KG67-F1
#
_cell.length_a   1.000
_cell.length_b   1.000
_cell.length_c   1.000
_cell.angle_alpha   90.00
_cell.angle_beta   90.00
_cell.angle_gamma   90.00
#
_symmetry.space_group_name_H-M   'P 1'
#
loop_
_entity.id
_entity.type
_entity.pdbx_description
1 polymer ?
#
loop_
_entity_poly.entity_id
_entity_poly.type
_entity_poly.pdbx_seq_one_letter_code
_entity_poly.pdbx_strand_id
1 'polypeptide(L)'
;MGMSDRWWISRVVICLLIIPRINGWGKDGHYVICKIAENYLTEDALAAVKALLPDHAKGDLADVCSWPDEIRRNSHYRWSSPLHYVDTPDFRCNYQYSRDCHDSAGRKHRCVTGAIYNYTAQLIPSVIKYNLTEAIMFLSHFIGDVHQPLHVGFTGDEGGNTIVVRWYRRKTNLHHVWDNMIIESALKTFYNSDLTTMIQSIQRNITEAFVEVSTQKNCKGAVCPNPYASESVNLACKFAYRNATPGTTLGDDYFLSRLPVVEDRLAQAGVRLAALLNRIFSDLLEPEAKHAVQMLLPDYVNGDLSALCVWPDQVRHWYRYRWTSSLHFIDTPDQACNFNYRRDCHDPHGVKDMCVAGAIQNFTNQLSHYRHGTSDRRHNMTEALLFLAHFMGDIHQPMHVGFTSDEGGNTIDLRWFRHKSNLHHVWDREIILTAAADYYGKDINLLQEDIEGNFTDGIWSADLASWRDCTDLVSCVNKYAAESINIACKWGYKDVESGDTLSDNYFNSRLPIVMKRIAQGGVRLAMILNRVLGDHTEENDSSVAPT
;
A
#
# COMPACT_ATOMS: atom_id res chain seq x y z
N MET A 1 -68.94 -26.92 31.96
CA MET A 1 -68.58 -25.49 31.89
C MET A 1 -67.29 -25.31 32.68
N GLY A 2 -66.13 -24.95 32.15
CA GLY A 2 -65.69 -24.73 30.78
C GLY A 2 -64.16 -24.88 30.77
N MET A 3 -63.67 -25.82 29.96
CA MET A 3 -62.26 -25.94 29.59
C MET A 3 -62.08 -25.25 28.25
N SER A 4 -61.75 -23.97 28.25
CA SER A 4 -61.05 -23.31 27.14
C SER A 4 -60.70 -21.93 27.64
N ASP A 5 -59.41 -21.62 27.76
CA ASP A 5 -58.84 -20.24 27.72
C ASP A 5 -57.34 -20.21 28.05
N ARG A 6 -56.64 -21.36 28.03
CA ARG A 6 -55.18 -21.43 28.16
C ARG A 6 -54.44 -21.78 26.87
N TRP A 7 -55.12 -21.87 25.74
CA TRP A 7 -54.54 -22.29 24.45
C TRP A 7 -54.33 -21.16 23.43
N TRP A 8 -54.63 -19.90 23.76
CA TRP A 8 -54.55 -18.79 22.80
C TRP A 8 -53.37 -17.82 22.99
N ILE A 9 -52.66 -17.86 24.13
CA ILE A 9 -51.51 -16.96 24.36
C ILE A 9 -50.19 -17.56 23.84
N SER A 10 -50.09 -18.87 23.65
CA SER A 10 -48.86 -19.52 23.15
C SER A 10 -48.72 -19.57 21.63
N ARG A 11 -49.65 -18.98 20.85
CA ARG A 11 -49.59 -18.99 19.37
C ARG A 11 -49.42 -17.62 18.70
N VAL A 12 -49.41 -16.52 19.46
CA VAL A 12 -49.20 -15.16 18.89
C VAL A 12 -47.76 -14.66 19.06
N VAL A 13 -46.92 -15.36 19.84
CA VAL A 13 -45.51 -14.94 20.07
C VAL A 13 -44.50 -15.65 19.13
N ILE A 14 -44.93 -16.59 18.28
CA ILE A 14 -44.03 -17.38 17.40
C ILE A 14 -44.08 -16.93 15.91
N CYS A 15 -44.44 -15.67 15.63
CA CYS A 15 -44.46 -15.15 14.24
C CYS A 15 -43.79 -13.78 14.04
N LEU A 16 -42.86 -13.35 14.91
CA LEU A 16 -42.22 -12.04 14.81
C LEU A 16 -40.68 -12.02 14.83
N LEU A 17 -40.00 -13.14 14.54
CA LEU A 17 -38.53 -13.16 14.45
C LEU A 17 -38.00 -13.98 13.27
N ILE A 18 -38.50 -13.71 12.07
CA ILE A 18 -37.75 -13.99 10.83
C ILE A 18 -37.59 -12.65 10.12
N ILE A 19 -36.81 -11.75 10.72
CA ILE A 19 -36.23 -10.63 9.98
C ILE A 19 -35.14 -11.26 9.12
N PRO A 20 -35.18 -11.13 7.79
CA PRO A 20 -34.09 -11.58 6.93
C PRO A 20 -32.78 -11.00 7.43
N ARG A 21 -31.76 -11.83 7.56
CA ARG A 21 -30.40 -11.36 7.84
C ARG A 21 -29.99 -10.53 6.63
N ILE A 22 -30.14 -9.22 6.72
CA ILE A 22 -29.47 -8.30 5.82
C ILE A 22 -28.00 -8.53 6.15
N ASN A 23 -27.28 -9.09 5.21
CA ASN A 23 -25.83 -9.25 5.20
C ASN A 23 -25.38 -8.70 3.83
N GLY A 24 -24.10 -8.48 3.61
CA GLY A 24 -23.52 -8.22 2.30
C GLY A 24 -23.78 -9.32 1.31
N TRP A 25 -22.79 -9.62 0.48
CA TRP A 25 -22.62 -11.04 0.15
C TRP A 25 -22.86 -11.87 1.42
N GLY A 26 -23.59 -12.99 1.31
CA GLY A 26 -23.79 -13.87 2.46
C GLY A 26 -22.44 -14.25 3.08
N LYS A 27 -22.46 -14.90 4.25
CA LYS A 27 -21.23 -15.36 4.92
C LYS A 27 -20.30 -16.09 3.94
N ASP A 28 -20.87 -16.94 3.09
CA ASP A 28 -20.14 -17.70 2.07
C ASP A 28 -19.50 -16.80 1.00
N GLY A 29 -20.18 -15.75 0.54
CA GLY A 29 -19.64 -14.84 -0.47
C GLY A 29 -18.50 -13.98 0.07
N HIS A 30 -18.61 -13.41 1.29
CA HIS A 30 -17.48 -12.71 1.91
C HIS A 30 -16.30 -13.65 2.19
N TYR A 31 -16.57 -14.88 2.61
CA TYR A 31 -15.53 -15.89 2.79
C TYR A 31 -14.81 -16.16 1.46
N VAL A 32 -15.56 -16.40 0.37
CA VAL A 32 -14.99 -16.64 -0.97
C VAL A 32 -14.11 -15.47 -1.41
N ILE A 33 -14.56 -14.23 -1.26
CA ILE A 33 -13.82 -13.03 -1.66
C ILE A 33 -12.48 -12.95 -0.93
N CYS A 34 -12.49 -13.10 0.39
CA CYS A 34 -11.27 -13.01 1.18
C CYS A 34 -10.35 -14.21 0.98
N LYS A 35 -10.90 -15.41 0.75
CA LYS A 35 -10.10 -16.59 0.43
C LYS A 35 -9.45 -16.51 -0.94
N ILE A 36 -10.14 -15.90 -1.91
CA ILE A 36 -9.53 -15.54 -3.19
C ILE A 36 -8.42 -14.53 -2.92
N ALA A 37 -8.69 -13.45 -2.17
CA ALA A 37 -7.70 -12.41 -1.93
C ALA A 37 -6.40 -12.96 -1.31
N GLU A 38 -6.49 -13.80 -0.28
CA GLU A 38 -5.32 -14.42 0.37
C GLU A 38 -4.39 -15.15 -0.60
N ASN A 39 -4.96 -15.86 -1.59
CA ASN A 39 -4.18 -16.61 -2.57
C ASN A 39 -3.44 -15.71 -3.59
N TYR A 40 -3.75 -14.42 -3.63
CA TYR A 40 -3.08 -13.43 -4.50
C TYR A 40 -2.30 -12.39 -3.68
N LEU A 41 -2.16 -12.57 -2.37
CA LEU A 41 -1.30 -11.72 -1.55
C LEU A 41 0.17 -12.04 -1.81
N THR A 42 1.02 -11.02 -1.86
CA THR A 42 2.47 -11.16 -1.74
C THR A 42 2.83 -11.67 -0.35
N GLU A 43 4.02 -12.25 -0.17
CA GLU A 43 4.45 -12.78 1.13
C GLU A 43 4.42 -11.72 2.24
N ASP A 44 4.87 -10.50 1.95
CA ASP A 44 4.86 -9.38 2.91
C ASP A 44 3.45 -8.99 3.34
N ALA A 45 2.56 -8.79 2.36
CA ALA A 45 1.16 -8.47 2.61
C ALA A 45 0.44 -9.59 3.37
N LEU A 46 0.71 -10.86 3.04
CA LEU A 46 0.16 -11.99 3.76
C LEU A 46 0.64 -12.03 5.22
N ALA A 47 1.92 -11.76 5.47
CA ALA A 47 2.48 -11.70 6.81
C ALA A 47 1.87 -10.54 7.62
N ALA A 48 1.78 -9.35 7.02
CA ALA A 48 1.17 -8.17 7.64
C ALA A 48 -0.31 -8.38 7.96
N VAL A 49 -1.08 -8.93 7.01
CA VAL A 49 -2.48 -9.32 7.20
C VAL A 49 -2.59 -10.27 8.39
N LYS A 50 -1.83 -11.37 8.41
CA LYS A 50 -1.86 -12.35 9.50
C LYS A 50 -1.52 -11.75 10.85
N ALA A 51 -0.57 -10.82 10.92
CA ALA A 51 -0.19 -10.14 12.15
C ALA A 51 -1.29 -9.20 12.69
N LEU A 52 -2.15 -8.67 11.81
CA LEU A 52 -3.28 -7.82 12.19
C LEU A 52 -4.53 -8.60 12.59
N LEU A 53 -4.64 -9.87 12.18
CA LEU A 53 -5.81 -10.68 12.46
C LEU A 53 -5.89 -11.09 13.94
N PRO A 54 -7.10 -11.19 14.51
CA PRO A 54 -7.27 -11.67 15.87
C PRO A 54 -6.96 -13.17 15.98
N ASP A 55 -6.48 -13.63 17.13
CA ASP A 55 -6.05 -15.03 17.35
C ASP A 55 -7.09 -16.08 16.94
N HIS A 56 -8.38 -15.80 17.13
CA HIS A 56 -9.46 -16.73 16.79
C HIS A 56 -9.61 -16.98 15.28
N ALA A 57 -9.10 -16.07 14.44
CA ALA A 57 -9.05 -16.22 12.99
C ALA A 57 -7.93 -17.16 12.54
N LYS A 58 -6.99 -17.53 13.42
CA LYS A 58 -5.89 -18.46 13.15
C LYS A 58 -5.08 -18.12 11.89
N GLY A 59 -4.96 -16.82 11.59
CA GLY A 59 -4.26 -16.33 10.40
C GLY A 59 -5.01 -16.51 9.08
N ASP A 60 -6.31 -16.76 9.10
CA ASP A 60 -7.20 -16.81 7.93
C ASP A 60 -8.07 -15.54 7.86
N LEU A 61 -7.84 -14.70 6.85
CA LEU A 61 -8.63 -13.49 6.62
C LEU A 61 -10.10 -13.82 6.32
N ALA A 62 -10.37 -14.95 5.66
CA ALA A 62 -11.73 -15.34 5.31
C ALA A 62 -12.60 -15.64 6.54
N ASP A 63 -11.99 -16.07 7.66
CA ASP A 63 -12.70 -16.33 8.93
C ASP A 63 -13.34 -15.07 9.53
N VAL A 64 -12.76 -13.89 9.27
CA VAL A 64 -13.23 -12.61 9.82
C VAL A 64 -13.96 -11.72 8.82
N CYS A 65 -13.99 -12.06 7.53
CA CYS A 65 -14.58 -11.19 6.51
C CYS A 65 -16.09 -11.02 6.59
N SER A 66 -16.79 -11.84 7.39
CA SER A 66 -18.21 -11.65 7.70
C SER A 66 -18.47 -10.88 9.00
N TRP A 67 -17.42 -10.56 9.77
CA TRP A 67 -17.54 -9.93 11.09
C TRP A 67 -18.27 -8.58 11.09
N PRO A 68 -18.04 -7.64 10.13
CA PRO A 68 -18.77 -6.37 10.11
C PRO A 68 -20.30 -6.52 10.05
N ASP A 69 -20.79 -7.55 9.35
CA ASP A 69 -22.21 -7.88 9.29
C ASP A 69 -22.78 -8.39 10.61
N GLU A 70 -21.96 -9.11 11.38
CA GLU A 70 -22.34 -9.65 12.68
C GLU A 70 -22.43 -8.53 13.73
N ILE A 71 -21.43 -7.64 13.73
CA ILE A 71 -21.29 -6.59 14.75
C ILE A 71 -22.18 -5.39 14.54
N ARG A 72 -22.61 -5.06 13.31
CA ARG A 72 -23.46 -3.87 13.05
C ARG A 72 -24.81 -3.89 13.79
N ARG A 73 -25.23 -5.03 14.32
CA ARG A 73 -26.42 -5.17 15.19
C ARG A 73 -26.13 -4.92 16.66
N ASN A 74 -24.87 -4.98 17.08
CA ASN A 74 -24.45 -4.62 18.43
C ASN A 74 -24.63 -3.10 18.61
N SER A 75 -25.21 -2.70 19.74
CA SER A 75 -25.39 -1.30 20.11
C SER A 75 -24.12 -0.44 19.95
N HIS A 76 -22.94 -1.02 20.21
CA HIS A 76 -21.65 -0.33 20.10
C HIS A 76 -21.26 -0.03 18.63
N TYR A 77 -21.63 -0.91 17.70
CA TYR A 77 -21.27 -0.80 16.29
C TYR A 77 -22.45 -0.46 15.38
N ARG A 78 -23.61 -0.11 15.94
CA ARG A 78 -24.80 0.24 15.14
C ARG A 78 -24.54 1.37 14.15
N TRP A 79 -23.56 2.22 14.46
CA TRP A 79 -23.10 3.27 13.56
C TRP A 79 -22.48 2.73 12.26
N SER A 80 -22.01 1.49 12.15
CA SER A 80 -21.44 0.95 10.91
C SER A 80 -22.51 0.54 9.90
N SER A 81 -23.78 0.38 10.30
CA SER A 81 -24.86 -0.11 9.45
C SER A 81 -25.00 0.56 8.07
N PRO A 82 -25.00 1.91 7.94
CA PRO A 82 -25.09 2.56 6.63
C PRO A 82 -23.79 2.50 5.81
N LEU A 83 -22.69 1.97 6.36
CA LEU A 83 -21.43 1.81 5.65
C LEU A 83 -21.41 0.56 4.75
N HIS A 84 -22.42 -0.30 4.82
CA HIS A 84 -22.47 -1.53 4.01
C HIS A 84 -22.99 -1.31 2.60
N TYR A 85 -23.60 -0.17 2.29
CA TYR A 85 -24.21 0.05 0.97
C TYR A 85 -24.09 1.51 0.54
N VAL A 86 -24.46 1.77 -0.71
CA VAL A 86 -24.70 3.13 -1.21
C VAL A 86 -25.83 3.10 -2.23
N ASP A 87 -26.99 3.63 -1.86
CA ASP A 87 -28.13 3.68 -2.77
C ASP A 87 -28.00 4.83 -3.77
N THR A 88 -28.49 4.58 -4.97
CA THR A 88 -28.58 5.55 -6.06
C THR A 88 -30.05 5.97 -6.25
N PRO A 89 -30.31 7.11 -6.92
CA PRO A 89 -31.68 7.52 -7.21
C PRO A 89 -32.41 6.49 -8.07
N ASP A 90 -33.71 6.33 -7.85
CA ASP A 90 -34.51 5.33 -8.52
C ASP A 90 -34.39 5.38 -10.04
N PHE A 91 -34.25 4.20 -10.64
CA PHE A 91 -34.12 4.02 -12.09
C PHE A 91 -32.89 4.71 -12.70
N ARG A 92 -31.95 5.22 -11.89
CA ARG A 92 -30.66 5.74 -12.37
C ARG A 92 -29.57 4.68 -12.25
N CYS A 93 -29.19 4.11 -13.38
CA CYS A 93 -28.11 3.13 -13.47
C CYS A 93 -26.72 3.78 -13.46
N ASN A 94 -26.50 4.77 -12.59
CA ASN A 94 -25.21 5.43 -12.45
C ASN A 94 -24.94 5.84 -10.99
N TYR A 95 -23.66 5.89 -10.68
CA TYR A 95 -23.18 6.26 -9.37
C TYR A 95 -22.37 7.56 -9.43
N GLN A 96 -22.60 8.46 -8.48
CA GLN A 96 -21.85 9.70 -8.30
C GLN A 96 -21.57 9.94 -6.81
N TYR A 97 -20.30 9.90 -6.41
CA TYR A 97 -19.91 9.96 -5.00
C TYR A 97 -20.51 11.14 -4.22
N SER A 98 -20.43 12.35 -4.76
CA SER A 98 -20.94 13.57 -4.10
C SER A 98 -22.46 13.57 -3.92
N ARG A 99 -23.18 12.90 -4.83
CA ARG A 99 -24.64 12.78 -4.82
C ARG A 99 -25.07 11.67 -3.87
N ASP A 100 -24.49 10.49 -4.02
CA ASP A 100 -25.02 9.22 -3.49
C ASP A 100 -24.37 8.79 -2.17
N CYS A 101 -23.12 9.19 -1.90
CA CYS A 101 -22.44 8.73 -0.68
C CYS A 101 -22.88 9.52 0.56
N HIS A 102 -24.01 9.12 1.12
CA HIS A 102 -24.52 9.61 2.39
C HIS A 102 -25.38 8.55 3.08
N ASP A 103 -25.63 8.74 4.38
CA ASP A 103 -26.60 7.91 5.08
C ASP A 103 -28.04 8.47 4.96
N SER A 104 -29.00 7.80 5.58
CA SER A 104 -30.42 8.22 5.58
C SER A 104 -30.68 9.59 6.22
N ALA A 105 -29.73 10.13 7.01
CA ALA A 105 -29.80 11.47 7.57
C ALA A 105 -29.11 12.53 6.66
N GLY A 106 -28.61 12.13 5.50
CA GLY A 106 -27.91 13.01 4.55
C GLY A 106 -26.47 13.34 4.94
N ARG A 107 -25.90 12.67 5.95
CA ARG A 107 -24.50 12.89 6.34
C ARG A 107 -23.58 12.34 5.26
N LYS A 108 -22.77 13.19 4.65
CA LYS A 108 -21.86 12.84 3.55
C LYS A 108 -20.78 11.85 4.00
N HIS A 109 -20.23 11.11 3.04
CA HIS A 109 -19.17 10.10 3.20
C HIS A 109 -19.57 8.86 4.03
N ARG A 110 -20.85 8.76 4.39
CA ARG A 110 -21.40 7.66 5.19
C ARG A 110 -22.06 6.60 4.32
N CYS A 111 -21.25 5.92 3.53
CA CYS A 111 -21.67 4.85 2.63
C CYS A 111 -20.50 3.88 2.39
N VAL A 112 -20.71 2.78 1.67
CA VAL A 112 -19.66 1.77 1.40
C VAL A 112 -18.42 2.31 0.71
N THR A 113 -18.56 3.19 -0.29
CA THR A 113 -17.39 3.77 -0.97
C THR A 113 -16.62 4.74 -0.06
N GLY A 114 -17.32 5.49 0.78
CA GLY A 114 -16.72 6.35 1.80
C GLY A 114 -16.01 5.54 2.88
N ALA A 115 -16.58 4.40 3.27
CA ALA A 115 -15.97 3.48 4.21
C ALA A 115 -14.69 2.85 3.64
N ILE A 116 -14.69 2.44 2.37
CA ILE A 116 -13.48 1.94 1.69
C ILE A 116 -12.38 3.01 1.70
N TYR A 117 -12.67 4.24 1.29
CA TYR A 117 -11.68 5.33 1.37
C TYR A 117 -11.12 5.51 2.78
N ASN A 118 -12.01 5.56 3.78
CA ASN A 118 -11.62 5.77 5.17
C ASN A 118 -10.73 4.64 5.70
N TYR A 119 -11.14 3.38 5.55
CA TYR A 119 -10.40 2.26 6.10
C TYR A 119 -9.13 1.92 5.31
N THR A 120 -9.07 2.25 4.01
CA THR A 120 -7.79 2.27 3.28
C THR A 120 -6.84 3.29 3.90
N ALA A 121 -7.28 4.52 4.14
CA ALA A 121 -6.44 5.56 4.75
C ALA A 121 -5.98 5.22 6.17
N GLN A 122 -6.76 4.44 6.93
CA GLN A 122 -6.36 3.99 8.28
C GLN A 122 -5.28 2.90 8.27
N LEU A 123 -5.18 2.12 7.19
CA LEU A 123 -4.20 1.04 7.06
C LEU A 123 -2.88 1.49 6.42
N ILE A 124 -2.89 2.65 5.74
CA ILE A 124 -1.67 3.31 5.29
C ILE A 124 -0.97 3.89 6.52
N PRO A 125 0.37 3.75 6.66
CA PRO A 125 1.10 4.29 7.80
C PRO A 125 0.75 5.76 8.07
N SER A 126 0.31 6.07 9.29
CA SER A 126 -0.11 7.41 9.69
C SER A 126 0.25 7.68 11.15
N VAL A 127 0.44 8.96 11.48
CA VAL A 127 0.71 9.43 12.86
C VAL A 127 -0.47 9.13 13.80
N ILE A 128 -1.68 8.96 13.25
CA ILE A 128 -2.88 8.63 14.01
C ILE A 128 -2.93 7.11 14.27
N LYS A 129 -2.93 6.73 15.54
CA LYS A 129 -3.09 5.32 15.95
C LYS A 129 -4.54 4.88 15.78
N TYR A 130 -4.80 4.13 14.71
CA TYR A 130 -6.07 3.43 14.49
C TYR A 130 -6.04 2.00 15.02
N ASN A 131 -7.22 1.41 15.20
CA ASN A 131 -7.33 -0.03 15.42
C ASN A 131 -7.18 -0.75 14.07
N LEU A 132 -5.93 -1.10 13.73
CA LEU A 132 -5.59 -1.69 12.44
C LEU A 132 -6.27 -3.04 12.19
N THR A 133 -6.52 -3.83 13.24
CA THR A 133 -7.30 -5.07 13.18
C THR A 133 -8.74 -4.80 12.73
N GLU A 134 -9.42 -3.84 13.35
CA GLU A 134 -10.77 -3.47 12.91
C GLU A 134 -10.75 -2.87 11.51
N ALA A 135 -9.74 -2.05 11.19
CA ALA A 135 -9.64 -1.42 9.88
C ALA A 135 -9.50 -2.44 8.75
N ILE A 136 -8.67 -3.47 8.90
CA ILE A 136 -8.52 -4.50 7.88
C ILE A 136 -9.75 -5.39 7.77
N MET A 137 -10.41 -5.70 8.89
CA MET A 137 -11.66 -6.48 8.90
C MET A 137 -12.80 -5.72 8.21
N PHE A 138 -12.95 -4.42 8.50
CA PHE A 138 -13.93 -3.56 7.83
C PHE A 138 -13.62 -3.37 6.35
N LEU A 139 -12.37 -3.06 6.00
CA LEU A 139 -11.98 -2.84 4.60
C LEU A 139 -12.25 -4.09 3.75
N SER A 140 -11.81 -5.26 4.23
CA SER A 140 -11.97 -6.53 3.50
C SER A 140 -13.44 -6.85 3.24
N HIS A 141 -14.31 -6.57 4.22
CA HIS A 141 -15.75 -6.72 4.07
C HIS A 141 -16.35 -5.72 3.07
N PHE A 142 -16.03 -4.43 3.20
CA PHE A 142 -16.62 -3.39 2.35
C PHE A 142 -16.18 -3.50 0.88
N ILE A 143 -14.98 -4.01 0.61
CA ILE A 143 -14.60 -4.39 -0.76
C ILE A 143 -15.55 -5.48 -1.28
N GLY A 144 -15.99 -6.43 -0.46
CA GLY A 144 -17.05 -7.36 -0.84
C GLY A 144 -18.39 -6.68 -1.11
N ASP A 145 -18.85 -5.85 -0.17
CA ASP A 145 -20.15 -5.15 -0.26
C ASP A 145 -20.26 -4.31 -1.53
N VAL A 146 -19.26 -3.48 -1.84
CA VAL A 146 -19.31 -2.62 -3.03
C VAL A 146 -19.36 -3.43 -4.32
N HIS A 147 -18.96 -4.71 -4.32
CA HIS A 147 -19.04 -5.60 -5.47
C HIS A 147 -20.37 -6.35 -5.58
N GLN A 148 -21.19 -6.38 -4.52
CA GLN A 148 -22.55 -6.88 -4.57
C GLN A 148 -23.42 -5.84 -5.34
N PRO A 149 -24.07 -6.21 -6.46
CA PRO A 149 -24.77 -5.22 -7.30
C PRO A 149 -25.88 -4.41 -6.62
N LEU A 150 -26.73 -5.07 -5.83
CA LEU A 150 -27.84 -4.47 -5.08
C LEU A 150 -27.41 -3.69 -3.83
N HIS A 151 -26.16 -3.79 -3.40
CA HIS A 151 -25.55 -2.87 -2.42
C HIS A 151 -25.22 -1.50 -3.02
N VAL A 152 -25.33 -1.39 -4.35
CA VAL A 152 -25.34 -0.14 -5.08
C VAL A 152 -26.66 0.00 -5.84
N GLY A 153 -27.76 -0.22 -5.11
CA GLY A 153 -29.11 -0.35 -5.65
C GLY A 153 -29.90 0.96 -5.71
N PHE A 154 -31.23 0.88 -5.67
CA PHE A 154 -32.11 2.05 -5.70
C PHE A 154 -32.61 2.40 -4.31
N THR A 155 -32.75 3.70 -4.05
CA THR A 155 -33.20 4.19 -2.74
C THR A 155 -34.64 3.76 -2.44
N GLY A 156 -35.53 3.83 -3.42
CA GLY A 156 -36.96 3.56 -3.27
C GLY A 156 -37.30 2.09 -3.06
N ASP A 157 -36.39 1.17 -3.38
CA ASP A 157 -36.54 -0.26 -3.09
C ASP A 157 -35.59 -0.80 -2.02
N GLU A 158 -34.85 0.10 -1.35
CA GLU A 158 -33.82 -0.21 -0.35
C GLU A 158 -32.82 -1.25 -0.89
N GLY A 159 -32.35 -1.07 -2.13
CA GLY A 159 -31.47 -2.03 -2.80
C GLY A 159 -32.15 -3.37 -3.07
N GLY A 160 -33.44 -3.36 -3.44
CA GLY A 160 -34.25 -4.55 -3.71
C GLY A 160 -34.74 -5.30 -2.46
N ASN A 161 -34.55 -4.76 -1.25
CA ASN A 161 -35.09 -5.34 -0.02
C ASN A 161 -36.62 -5.35 0.01
N THR A 162 -37.26 -4.35 -0.61
CA THR A 162 -38.73 -4.25 -0.67
C THR A 162 -39.34 -5.02 -1.85
N ILE A 163 -38.53 -5.52 -2.79
CA ILE A 163 -39.00 -6.32 -3.93
C ILE A 163 -39.18 -7.77 -3.49
N VAL A 164 -40.40 -8.09 -3.07
CA VAL A 164 -40.78 -9.45 -2.65
C VAL A 164 -40.89 -10.38 -3.85
N VAL A 165 -40.14 -11.48 -3.86
CA VAL A 165 -40.13 -12.49 -4.94
C VAL A 165 -40.26 -13.89 -4.37
N ARG A 166 -40.32 -14.90 -5.24
CA ARG A 166 -40.14 -16.30 -4.87
C ARG A 166 -38.87 -16.83 -5.52
N TRP A 167 -37.92 -17.31 -4.72
CA TRP A 167 -36.82 -18.14 -5.21
C TRP A 167 -37.30 -19.58 -5.30
N TYR A 168 -37.60 -20.04 -6.51
CA TYR A 168 -38.37 -21.27 -6.75
C TYR A 168 -39.65 -21.31 -5.90
N ARG A 169 -39.70 -22.18 -4.89
CA ARG A 169 -40.87 -22.35 -4.02
C ARG A 169 -40.81 -21.49 -2.75
N ARG A 170 -39.71 -20.79 -2.45
CA ARG A 170 -39.51 -20.04 -1.20
C ARG A 170 -39.77 -18.55 -1.40
N LYS A 171 -40.67 -17.96 -0.61
CA LYS A 171 -40.90 -16.51 -0.59
C LYS A 171 -39.70 -15.82 0.08
N THR A 172 -39.20 -14.76 -0.53
CA THR A 172 -38.03 -13.98 -0.08
C THR A 172 -38.10 -12.55 -0.67
N ASN A 173 -37.02 -11.78 -0.59
CA ASN A 173 -36.84 -10.54 -1.35
C ASN A 173 -35.67 -10.66 -2.35
N LEU A 174 -35.59 -9.72 -3.30
CA LEU A 174 -34.58 -9.72 -4.36
C LEU A 174 -33.16 -9.56 -3.81
N HIS A 175 -32.97 -8.71 -2.80
CA HIS A 175 -31.68 -8.50 -2.14
C HIS A 175 -31.08 -9.81 -1.61
N HIS A 176 -31.86 -10.56 -0.84
CA HIS A 176 -31.46 -11.85 -0.26
C HIS A 176 -31.17 -12.92 -1.33
N VAL A 177 -31.82 -12.85 -2.51
CA VAL A 177 -31.51 -13.74 -3.62
C VAL A 177 -30.07 -13.52 -4.10
N TRP A 178 -29.65 -12.28 -4.24
CA TRP A 178 -28.30 -11.93 -4.68
C TRP A 178 -27.24 -12.14 -3.61
N ASP A 179 -27.53 -11.79 -2.36
CA ASP A 179 -26.59 -11.99 -1.26
C ASP A 179 -26.29 -13.47 -1.01
N ASN A 180 -27.32 -14.32 -1.01
CA ASN A 180 -27.22 -15.69 -0.51
C ASN A 180 -27.68 -16.73 -1.53
N MET A 181 -28.93 -16.62 -2.02
CA MET A 181 -29.59 -17.79 -2.61
C MET A 181 -29.00 -18.23 -3.96
N ILE A 182 -28.41 -17.32 -4.75
CA ILE A 182 -27.68 -17.71 -5.96
C ILE A 182 -26.45 -18.53 -5.58
N ILE A 183 -25.64 -18.08 -4.62
CA ILE A 183 -24.43 -18.79 -4.15
C ILE A 183 -24.81 -20.14 -3.52
N GLU A 184 -25.78 -20.18 -2.61
CA GLU A 184 -26.26 -21.42 -1.99
C GLU A 184 -26.76 -22.43 -3.03
N SER A 185 -27.47 -21.95 -4.06
CA SER A 185 -27.99 -22.81 -5.13
C SER A 185 -26.84 -23.34 -6.01
N ALA A 186 -25.82 -22.52 -6.30
CA ALA A 186 -24.63 -22.94 -7.03
C ALA A 186 -23.80 -23.94 -6.25
N LEU A 187 -23.54 -23.69 -4.96
CA LEU A 187 -22.86 -24.62 -4.06
C LEU A 187 -23.50 -26.01 -4.10
N LYS A 188 -24.83 -26.05 -3.93
CA LYS A 188 -25.57 -27.32 -3.94
C LYS A 188 -25.58 -27.99 -5.31
N THR A 189 -25.75 -27.22 -6.38
CA THR A 189 -25.98 -27.76 -7.73
C THR A 189 -24.70 -28.16 -8.45
N PHE A 190 -23.63 -27.37 -8.30
CA PHE A 190 -22.40 -27.50 -9.10
C PHE A 190 -21.16 -27.88 -8.28
N TYR A 191 -21.17 -27.66 -6.96
CA TYR A 191 -19.96 -27.78 -6.13
C TYR A 191 -20.10 -28.76 -4.96
N ASN A 192 -21.09 -29.66 -4.99
CA ASN A 192 -21.32 -30.68 -3.95
C ASN A 192 -21.45 -30.10 -2.51
N SER A 193 -21.92 -28.86 -2.38
CA SER A 193 -21.97 -28.11 -1.12
C SER A 193 -20.59 -27.90 -0.46
N ASP A 194 -19.51 -27.92 -1.24
CA ASP A 194 -18.15 -27.61 -0.79
C ASP A 194 -17.69 -26.25 -1.32
N LEU A 195 -17.51 -25.31 -0.40
CA LEU A 195 -17.04 -23.96 -0.69
C LEU A 195 -15.63 -23.95 -1.28
N THR A 196 -14.78 -24.90 -0.87
CA THR A 196 -13.41 -25.02 -1.38
C THR A 196 -13.40 -25.32 -2.88
N THR A 197 -14.25 -26.27 -3.30
CA THR A 197 -14.43 -26.61 -4.72
C THR A 197 -14.93 -25.41 -5.53
N MET A 198 -15.87 -24.62 -4.99
CA MET A 198 -16.34 -23.38 -5.64
C MET A 198 -15.21 -22.36 -5.78
N ILE A 199 -14.45 -22.10 -4.72
CA ILE A 199 -13.31 -21.15 -4.74
C ILE A 199 -12.28 -21.57 -5.79
N GLN A 200 -11.90 -22.85 -5.81
CA GLN A 200 -10.96 -23.38 -6.82
C GLN A 200 -11.51 -23.24 -8.24
N SER A 201 -12.82 -23.45 -8.44
CA SER A 201 -13.46 -23.25 -9.74
C SER A 201 -13.39 -21.79 -10.19
N ILE A 202 -13.68 -20.84 -9.30
CA ILE A 202 -13.60 -19.40 -9.60
C ILE A 202 -12.14 -19.02 -9.91
N GLN A 203 -11.19 -19.47 -9.09
CA GLN A 203 -9.76 -19.17 -9.27
C GLN A 203 -9.19 -19.67 -10.58
N ARG A 204 -9.62 -20.82 -11.09
CA ARG A 204 -9.21 -21.32 -12.41
C ARG A 204 -9.60 -20.38 -13.56
N ASN A 205 -10.63 -19.55 -13.39
CA ASN A 205 -11.06 -18.57 -14.36
C ASN A 205 -10.33 -17.21 -14.21
N ILE A 206 -9.57 -17.01 -13.12
CA ILE A 206 -8.76 -15.81 -12.91
C ILE A 206 -7.42 -15.98 -13.64
N THR A 207 -7.34 -15.41 -14.85
CA THR A 207 -6.11 -15.35 -15.65
C THR A 207 -5.32 -14.08 -15.36
N GLU A 208 -4.04 -14.01 -15.78
CA GLU A 208 -3.26 -12.77 -15.69
C GLU A 208 -3.95 -11.58 -16.38
N ALA A 209 -4.53 -11.83 -17.57
CA ALA A 209 -5.31 -10.82 -18.29
C ALA A 209 -6.56 -10.38 -17.51
N PHE A 210 -7.21 -11.31 -16.79
CA PHE A 210 -8.33 -10.96 -15.91
C PHE A 210 -7.87 -10.05 -14.76
N VAL A 211 -6.74 -10.38 -14.13
CA VAL A 211 -6.15 -9.57 -13.05
C VAL A 211 -5.84 -8.18 -13.57
N GLU A 212 -5.11 -8.07 -14.68
CA GLU A 212 -4.77 -6.79 -15.31
C GLU A 212 -6.01 -5.95 -15.62
N VAL A 213 -7.02 -6.51 -16.31
CA VAL A 213 -8.25 -5.78 -16.62
C VAL A 213 -9.03 -5.35 -15.37
N SER A 214 -8.97 -6.16 -14.31
CA SER A 214 -9.70 -5.91 -13.06
C SER A 214 -9.04 -4.83 -12.19
N THR A 215 -7.71 -4.73 -12.20
CA THR A 215 -6.93 -3.82 -11.34
C THR A 215 -6.47 -2.54 -12.06
N GLN A 216 -6.33 -2.55 -13.38
CA GLN A 216 -5.71 -1.48 -14.18
C GLN A 216 -6.70 -0.43 -14.75
N LYS A 217 -8.01 -0.57 -14.51
CA LYS A 217 -9.02 0.42 -14.97
C LYS A 217 -8.90 1.75 -14.21
N ASN A 218 -8.14 2.68 -14.75
CA ASN A 218 -8.16 4.13 -14.42
C ASN A 218 -8.06 4.46 -12.92
N CYS A 219 -7.48 3.59 -12.10
CA CYS A 219 -7.39 3.83 -10.68
C CYS A 219 -6.21 4.78 -10.38
N LYS A 220 -6.52 6.03 -9.99
CA LYS A 220 -5.52 7.10 -9.81
C LYS A 220 -5.10 7.34 -8.34
N GLY A 221 -5.51 6.48 -7.42
CA GLY A 221 -5.18 6.59 -6.00
C GLY A 221 -5.07 5.23 -5.34
N ALA A 222 -4.78 5.19 -4.03
CA ALA A 222 -4.55 3.94 -3.29
C ALA A 222 -5.70 2.92 -3.45
N VAL A 223 -6.94 3.39 -3.54
CA VAL A 223 -8.14 2.59 -3.82
C VAL A 223 -9.15 3.35 -4.69
N CYS A 224 -9.98 2.62 -5.46
CA CYS A 224 -10.94 3.21 -6.39
C CYS A 224 -12.37 2.65 -6.25
N PRO A 225 -13.05 2.91 -5.12
CA PRO A 225 -14.39 2.39 -4.88
C PRO A 225 -15.46 3.00 -5.78
N ASN A 226 -15.23 4.18 -6.36
CA ASN A 226 -16.22 4.86 -7.23
C ASN A 226 -16.47 4.12 -8.56
N PRO A 227 -15.42 3.70 -9.31
CA PRO A 227 -15.58 2.75 -10.41
C PRO A 227 -16.27 1.45 -9.99
N TYR A 228 -15.91 0.86 -8.84
CA TYR A 228 -16.49 -0.41 -8.39
C TYR A 228 -18.00 -0.28 -8.16
N ALA A 229 -18.43 0.82 -7.52
CA ALA A 229 -19.84 1.10 -7.33
C ALA A 229 -20.57 1.37 -8.65
N SER A 230 -19.92 2.09 -9.59
CA SER A 230 -20.47 2.34 -10.93
C SER A 230 -20.69 1.05 -11.72
N GLU A 231 -19.79 0.07 -11.59
CA GLU A 231 -19.97 -1.27 -12.17
C GLU A 231 -21.14 -2.00 -11.49
N SER A 232 -21.23 -1.98 -10.17
CA SER A 232 -22.29 -2.66 -9.40
C SER A 232 -23.68 -2.17 -9.76
N VAL A 233 -23.93 -0.85 -9.80
CA VAL A 233 -25.25 -0.33 -10.19
C VAL A 233 -25.61 -0.65 -11.64
N ASN A 234 -24.62 -0.68 -12.54
CA ASN A 234 -24.84 -1.08 -13.93
C ASN A 234 -25.29 -2.56 -14.00
N LEU A 235 -24.63 -3.44 -13.26
CA LEU A 235 -24.98 -4.85 -13.16
C LEU A 235 -26.33 -5.06 -12.46
N ALA A 236 -26.65 -4.26 -11.44
CA ALA A 236 -27.95 -4.30 -10.77
C ALA A 236 -29.08 -4.00 -11.77
N CYS A 237 -28.95 -2.92 -12.55
CA CYS A 237 -29.91 -2.59 -13.60
C CYS A 237 -30.01 -3.66 -14.69
N LYS A 238 -28.86 -4.12 -15.19
CA LYS A 238 -28.80 -5.04 -16.34
C LYS A 238 -29.29 -6.45 -15.99
N PHE A 239 -29.02 -6.89 -14.77
CA PHE A 239 -29.22 -8.27 -14.34
C PHE A 239 -30.14 -8.41 -13.13
N ALA A 240 -29.92 -7.69 -12.04
CA ALA A 240 -30.68 -7.87 -10.80
C ALA A 240 -32.16 -7.51 -10.96
N TYR A 241 -32.45 -6.28 -11.36
CA TYR A 241 -33.83 -5.79 -11.49
C TYR A 241 -34.55 -6.36 -12.71
N ARG A 242 -33.82 -6.76 -13.74
CA ARG A 242 -34.41 -7.24 -15.00
C ARG A 242 -35.22 -8.52 -14.78
N ASN A 243 -36.52 -8.44 -15.04
CA ASN A 243 -37.53 -9.51 -14.84
C ASN A 243 -37.76 -9.92 -13.38
N ALA A 244 -37.35 -9.10 -12.41
CA ALA A 244 -37.56 -9.32 -10.98
C ALA A 244 -38.56 -8.31 -10.41
N THR A 245 -39.83 -8.36 -10.85
CA THR A 245 -40.91 -7.54 -10.28
C THR A 245 -41.54 -8.20 -9.05
N PRO A 246 -42.21 -7.43 -8.17
CA PRO A 246 -42.87 -8.00 -7.00
C PRO A 246 -43.83 -9.14 -7.35
N GLY A 247 -43.70 -10.27 -6.66
CA GLY A 247 -44.50 -11.48 -6.85
C GLY A 247 -43.99 -12.46 -7.90
N THR A 248 -42.94 -12.13 -8.67
CA THR A 248 -42.37 -13.06 -9.65
C THR A 248 -41.73 -14.27 -8.98
N THR A 249 -41.68 -15.37 -9.72
CA THR A 249 -40.91 -16.56 -9.34
C THR A 249 -39.62 -16.59 -10.15
N LEU A 250 -38.50 -16.49 -9.45
CA LEU A 250 -37.16 -16.61 -10.00
C LEU A 250 -36.76 -18.09 -9.94
N GLY A 251 -36.64 -18.72 -11.11
CA GLY A 251 -36.23 -20.11 -11.28
C GLY A 251 -34.95 -20.22 -12.11
N ASP A 252 -34.77 -21.34 -12.81
CA ASP A 252 -33.52 -21.69 -13.50
C ASP A 252 -33.07 -20.61 -14.50
N ASP A 253 -33.98 -20.03 -15.29
CA ASP A 253 -33.64 -18.97 -16.25
C ASP A 253 -32.99 -17.75 -15.57
N TYR A 254 -33.48 -17.37 -14.39
CA TYR A 254 -32.92 -16.28 -13.62
C TYR A 254 -31.60 -16.69 -12.97
N PHE A 255 -31.55 -17.88 -12.36
CA PHE A 255 -30.36 -18.40 -11.70
C PHE A 255 -29.17 -18.55 -12.66
N LEU A 256 -29.33 -19.29 -13.75
CA LEU A 256 -28.26 -19.63 -14.68
C LEU A 256 -27.71 -18.41 -15.43
N SER A 257 -28.55 -17.41 -15.68
CA SER A 257 -28.11 -16.18 -16.37
C SER A 257 -27.42 -15.17 -15.45
N ARG A 258 -27.55 -15.30 -14.12
CA ARG A 258 -26.96 -14.39 -13.12
C ARG A 258 -25.77 -14.99 -12.39
N LEU A 259 -25.69 -16.32 -12.30
CA LEU A 259 -24.55 -16.99 -11.65
C LEU A 259 -23.19 -16.54 -12.22
N PRO A 260 -22.98 -16.45 -13.55
CA PRO A 260 -21.69 -15.96 -14.07
C PRO A 260 -21.36 -14.53 -13.64
N VAL A 261 -22.38 -13.68 -13.46
CA VAL A 261 -22.18 -12.30 -12.96
C VAL A 261 -21.78 -12.32 -11.50
N VAL A 262 -22.40 -13.19 -10.69
CA VAL A 262 -22.05 -13.37 -9.28
C VAL A 262 -20.60 -13.86 -9.16
N GLU A 263 -20.21 -14.91 -9.88
CA GLU A 263 -18.84 -15.44 -9.86
C GLU A 263 -17.80 -14.41 -10.32
N ASP A 264 -18.10 -13.65 -11.38
CA ASP A 264 -17.23 -12.56 -11.86
C ASP A 264 -17.05 -11.47 -10.79
N ARG A 265 -18.11 -11.11 -10.06
CA ARG A 265 -18.02 -10.12 -8.97
C ARG A 265 -17.28 -10.63 -7.74
N LEU A 266 -17.43 -11.91 -7.38
CA LEU A 266 -16.64 -12.53 -6.32
C LEU A 266 -15.14 -12.55 -6.69
N ALA A 267 -14.80 -12.91 -7.93
CA ALA A 267 -13.44 -12.91 -8.44
C ALA A 267 -12.83 -11.50 -8.47
N GLN A 268 -13.56 -10.52 -9.03
CA GLN A 268 -13.10 -9.12 -9.09
C GLN A 268 -12.86 -8.55 -7.69
N ALA A 269 -13.77 -8.79 -6.74
CA ALA A 269 -13.61 -8.33 -5.37
C ALA A 269 -12.35 -8.93 -4.71
N GLY A 270 -12.12 -10.24 -4.87
CA GLY A 270 -10.96 -10.92 -4.29
C GLY A 270 -9.64 -10.41 -4.86
N VAL A 271 -9.53 -10.30 -6.19
CA VAL A 271 -8.32 -9.78 -6.86
C VAL A 271 -8.06 -8.31 -6.51
N ARG A 272 -9.11 -7.49 -6.46
CA ARG A 272 -8.98 -6.06 -6.10
C ARG A 272 -8.61 -5.87 -4.63
N LEU A 273 -9.14 -6.70 -3.73
CA LEU A 273 -8.74 -6.72 -2.32
C LEU A 273 -7.26 -7.12 -2.19
N ALA A 274 -6.82 -8.18 -2.87
CA ALA A 274 -5.42 -8.59 -2.86
C ALA A 274 -4.49 -7.49 -3.37
N ALA A 275 -4.80 -6.90 -4.53
CA ALA A 275 -4.01 -5.80 -5.09
C ALA A 275 -3.93 -4.60 -4.15
N LEU A 276 -5.03 -4.25 -3.48
CA LEU A 276 -5.07 -3.17 -2.49
C LEU A 276 -4.20 -3.49 -1.27
N LEU A 277 -4.29 -4.69 -0.70
CA LEU A 277 -3.52 -5.08 0.47
C LEU A 277 -2.03 -5.24 0.13
N ASN A 278 -1.69 -5.77 -1.04
CA ASN A 278 -0.32 -5.81 -1.55
C ASN A 278 0.28 -4.42 -1.69
N ARG A 279 -0.51 -3.44 -2.15
CA ARG A 279 -0.09 -2.04 -2.22
C ARG A 279 0.13 -1.44 -0.83
N ILE A 280 -0.81 -1.65 0.09
CA ILE A 280 -0.75 -1.09 1.45
C ILE A 280 0.44 -1.67 2.23
N PHE A 281 0.71 -2.97 2.07
CA PHE A 281 1.74 -3.69 2.82
C PHE A 281 2.97 -4.03 1.97
N SER A 282 3.21 -3.26 0.92
CA SER A 282 4.45 -3.26 0.14
C SER A 282 5.56 -2.64 0.99
N ASP A 283 5.98 -3.32 2.06
CA ASP A 283 7.19 -2.94 2.78
C ASP A 283 8.40 -3.18 1.86
N LEU A 284 9.26 -2.18 1.69
CA LEU A 284 10.49 -2.36 0.91
C LEU A 284 11.50 -3.29 1.63
N LEU A 285 11.34 -3.46 2.95
CA LEU A 285 12.17 -4.36 3.75
C LEU A 285 11.48 -5.71 3.94
N GLU A 286 12.19 -6.78 3.59
CA GLU A 286 11.76 -8.16 3.84
C GLU A 286 11.68 -8.42 5.36
N PRO A 287 10.84 -9.38 5.82
CA PRO A 287 10.55 -9.59 7.24
C PRO A 287 11.78 -9.74 8.13
N GLU A 288 12.80 -10.46 7.66
CA GLU A 288 14.03 -10.71 8.41
C GLU A 288 14.90 -9.45 8.50
N ALA A 289 15.00 -8.69 7.41
CA ALA A 289 15.73 -7.43 7.41
C ALA A 289 15.03 -6.40 8.30
N LYS A 290 13.69 -6.34 8.25
CA LYS A 290 12.87 -5.52 9.14
C LYS A 290 13.09 -5.89 10.61
N HIS A 291 13.09 -7.18 10.93
CA HIS A 291 13.36 -7.65 12.29
C HIS A 291 14.78 -7.30 12.76
N ALA A 292 15.79 -7.50 11.91
CA ALA A 292 17.17 -7.14 12.24
C ALA A 292 17.34 -5.63 12.48
N VAL A 293 16.74 -4.79 11.63
CA VAL A 293 16.71 -3.32 11.83
C VAL A 293 16.08 -2.98 13.18
N GLN A 294 14.94 -3.57 13.53
CA GLN A 294 14.28 -3.34 14.83
C GLN A 294 15.18 -3.74 16.01
N MET A 295 15.92 -4.85 15.91
CA MET A 295 16.83 -5.33 16.95
C MET A 295 18.09 -4.46 17.11
N LEU A 296 18.53 -3.80 16.04
CA LEU A 296 19.69 -2.91 16.03
C LEU A 296 19.37 -1.50 16.51
N LEU A 297 18.10 -1.07 16.41
CA LEU A 297 17.66 0.24 16.85
C LEU A 297 17.47 0.28 18.38
N PRO A 298 17.78 1.41 19.02
CA PRO A 298 17.54 1.57 20.45
C PRO A 298 16.05 1.74 20.76
N ASP A 299 15.61 1.24 21.91
CA ASP A 299 14.18 1.20 22.29
C ASP A 299 13.44 2.56 22.17
N TYR A 300 14.13 3.67 22.43
CA TYR A 300 13.51 5.00 22.48
C TYR A 300 12.98 5.49 21.12
N VAL A 301 13.39 4.89 19.99
CA VAL A 301 12.87 5.24 18.67
C VAL A 301 11.73 4.34 18.20
N ASN A 302 11.28 3.38 19.02
CA ASN A 302 10.15 2.50 18.72
C ASN A 302 10.21 1.83 17.33
N GLY A 303 11.41 1.44 16.89
CA GLY A 303 11.63 0.81 15.59
C GLY A 303 11.62 1.75 14.38
N ASP A 304 11.56 3.07 14.58
CA ASP A 304 11.65 4.07 13.52
C ASP A 304 13.11 4.39 13.17
N LEU A 305 13.60 3.87 12.04
CA LEU A 305 14.94 4.14 11.54
C LEU A 305 15.12 5.62 11.15
N SER A 306 14.07 6.26 10.60
CA SER A 306 14.14 7.63 10.09
C SER A 306 14.48 8.64 11.19
N ALA A 307 14.06 8.37 12.42
CA ALA A 307 14.36 9.17 13.60
C ALA A 307 15.87 9.29 13.90
N LEU A 308 16.70 8.37 13.41
CA LEU A 308 18.16 8.35 13.61
C LEU A 308 18.97 8.49 12.33
N CYS A 309 18.35 8.56 11.16
CA CYS A 309 19.08 8.72 9.90
C CYS A 309 19.88 10.03 9.82
N VAL A 310 19.67 11.01 10.69
CA VAL A 310 20.47 12.26 10.76
C VAL A 310 21.62 12.17 11.78
N TRP A 311 21.74 11.07 12.52
CA TRP A 311 22.78 10.89 13.54
C TRP A 311 24.22 11.05 12.99
N PRO A 312 24.59 10.54 11.80
CA PRO A 312 25.93 10.74 11.24
C PRO A 312 26.34 12.21 11.09
N ASP A 313 25.42 13.07 10.65
CA ASP A 313 25.64 14.51 10.57
C ASP A 313 25.85 15.17 11.94
N GLN A 314 25.29 14.62 13.01
CA GLN A 314 25.50 15.13 14.36
C GLN A 314 26.89 14.75 14.86
N VAL A 315 27.31 13.50 14.63
CA VAL A 315 28.55 12.97 15.21
C VAL A 315 29.80 13.33 14.43
N ARG A 316 29.73 13.67 13.13
CA ARG A 316 30.90 14.09 12.33
C ARG A 316 31.69 15.26 12.94
N HIS A 317 31.05 16.07 13.80
CA HIS A 317 31.69 17.17 14.52
C HIS A 317 32.32 16.76 15.87
N TRP A 318 32.05 15.55 16.35
CA TRP A 318 32.57 15.05 17.62
C TRP A 318 34.00 14.55 17.43
N TYR A 319 34.88 14.82 18.41
CA TYR A 319 36.28 14.42 18.34
C TYR A 319 36.46 12.92 18.03
N ARG A 320 35.62 12.06 18.61
CA ARG A 320 35.63 10.60 18.39
C ARG A 320 35.33 10.19 16.95
N TYR A 321 34.51 10.96 16.23
CA TYR A 321 34.00 10.63 14.90
C TYR A 321 34.47 11.60 13.82
N ARG A 322 35.49 12.41 14.09
CA ARG A 322 36.02 13.38 13.11
C ARG A 322 36.43 12.75 11.78
N TRP A 323 36.82 11.47 11.81
CA TRP A 323 37.17 10.66 10.64
C TRP A 323 35.97 10.40 9.70
N THR A 324 34.72 10.56 10.16
CA THR A 324 33.53 10.33 9.34
C THR A 324 33.21 11.52 8.44
N SER A 325 33.80 12.69 8.65
CA SER A 325 33.40 13.91 7.94
C SER A 325 33.57 13.82 6.42
N SER A 326 34.62 13.15 5.92
CA SER A 326 34.81 12.96 4.48
C SER A 326 33.94 11.85 3.89
N LEU A 327 33.29 11.04 4.74
CA LEU A 327 32.44 9.93 4.32
C LEU A 327 31.07 10.37 3.82
N HIS A 328 30.71 11.65 3.96
CA HIS A 328 29.42 12.17 3.49
C HIS A 328 29.43 12.52 1.99
N PHE A 329 30.61 12.65 1.36
CA PHE A 329 30.67 13.16 -0.01
C PHE A 329 31.79 12.51 -0.83
N ILE A 330 31.85 12.88 -2.10
CA ILE A 330 32.92 12.62 -3.05
C ILE A 330 33.25 13.92 -3.76
N ASP A 331 34.53 14.27 -3.74
CA ASP A 331 35.06 15.36 -4.55
C ASP A 331 35.48 14.83 -5.92
N THR A 332 34.88 15.37 -6.99
CA THR A 332 35.28 15.04 -8.37
C THR A 332 36.01 16.21 -9.03
N PRO A 333 36.92 15.94 -10.00
CA PRO A 333 37.61 17.00 -10.70
C PRO A 333 36.64 17.94 -11.43
N ASP A 334 36.90 19.24 -11.32
CA ASP A 334 36.08 20.29 -11.90
C ASP A 334 35.80 20.05 -13.39
N GLN A 335 34.54 20.22 -13.78
CA GLN A 335 34.06 20.09 -15.17
C GLN A 335 34.26 18.71 -15.81
N ALA A 336 34.78 17.72 -15.08
CA ALA A 336 34.96 16.36 -15.60
C ALA A 336 33.61 15.65 -15.78
N CYS A 337 32.64 15.95 -14.92
CA CYS A 337 31.30 15.37 -14.93
C CYS A 337 31.28 13.83 -14.97
N ASN A 338 32.28 13.21 -14.35
CA ASN A 338 32.40 11.76 -14.26
C ASN A 338 33.02 11.38 -12.92
N PHE A 339 32.63 10.21 -12.43
CA PHE A 339 33.16 9.62 -11.22
C PHE A 339 34.06 8.43 -11.56
N ASN A 340 35.21 8.36 -10.90
CA ASN A 340 36.10 7.20 -10.90
C ASN A 340 36.55 6.89 -9.47
N TYR A 341 36.14 5.75 -8.94
CA TYR A 341 36.40 5.36 -7.55
C TYR A 341 37.87 5.48 -7.13
N ARG A 342 38.82 5.02 -7.96
CA ARG A 342 40.25 5.06 -7.61
C ARG A 342 40.84 6.47 -7.60
N ARG A 343 40.28 7.35 -8.43
CA ARG A 343 40.70 8.75 -8.55
C ARG A 343 40.07 9.61 -7.44
N ASP A 344 38.79 9.39 -7.16
CA ASP A 344 37.96 10.35 -6.42
C ASP A 344 37.63 9.88 -5.00
N CYS A 345 37.68 8.58 -4.69
CA CYS A 345 37.32 8.08 -3.37
C CYS A 345 38.52 8.11 -2.40
N HIS A 346 38.83 9.30 -1.91
CA HIS A 346 39.84 9.52 -0.87
C HIS A 346 39.50 10.75 -0.02
N ASP A 347 40.09 10.86 1.17
CA ASP A 347 39.99 12.08 1.98
C ASP A 347 40.92 13.21 1.43
N PRO A 348 40.88 14.43 1.98
CA PRO A 348 41.76 15.53 1.54
C PRO A 348 43.27 15.26 1.70
N HIS A 349 43.67 14.22 2.45
CA HIS A 349 45.07 13.80 2.64
C HIS A 349 45.46 12.62 1.72
N GLY A 350 44.54 12.16 0.87
CA GLY A 350 44.76 11.04 -0.06
C GLY A 350 44.60 9.66 0.56
N VAL A 351 44.00 9.54 1.76
CA VAL A 351 43.65 8.25 2.35
C VAL A 351 42.51 7.64 1.55
N LYS A 352 42.78 6.51 0.89
CA LYS A 352 41.82 5.82 0.01
C LYS A 352 40.58 5.35 0.78
N ASP A 353 39.48 5.19 0.05
CA ASP A 353 38.18 4.67 0.51
C ASP A 353 37.45 5.60 1.51
N MET A 354 38.04 6.74 1.85
CA MET A 354 37.48 7.72 2.79
C MET A 354 36.53 8.70 2.11
N CYS A 355 35.54 8.17 1.39
CA CYS A 355 34.46 8.90 0.72
C CYS A 355 33.12 8.16 0.92
N VAL A 356 31.99 8.76 0.53
CA VAL A 356 30.66 8.13 0.70
C VAL A 356 30.52 6.77 0.02
N ALA A 357 31.13 6.59 -1.16
CA ALA A 357 31.11 5.29 -1.83
C ALA A 357 31.86 4.20 -1.06
N GLY A 358 33.03 4.53 -0.49
CA GLY A 358 33.80 3.60 0.33
C GLY A 358 33.10 3.32 1.67
N ALA A 359 32.45 4.33 2.24
CA ALA A 359 31.66 4.19 3.47
C ALA A 359 30.51 3.19 3.30
N ILE A 360 29.72 3.32 2.23
CA ILE A 360 28.62 2.38 1.93
C ILE A 360 29.14 0.95 1.82
N GLN A 361 30.23 0.73 1.08
CA GLN A 361 30.83 -0.61 0.96
C GLN A 361 31.28 -1.15 2.32
N ASN A 362 31.94 -0.33 3.12
CA ASN A 362 32.43 -0.70 4.44
C ASN A 362 31.28 -1.09 5.39
N PHE A 363 30.28 -0.23 5.57
CA PHE A 363 29.19 -0.50 6.52
C PHE A 363 28.24 -1.60 6.05
N THR A 364 28.08 -1.77 4.73
CA THR A 364 27.38 -2.94 4.18
C THR A 364 28.11 -4.24 4.52
N ASN A 365 29.45 -4.25 4.37
CA ASN A 365 30.26 -5.41 4.75
C ASN A 365 30.27 -5.67 6.26
N GLN A 366 30.16 -4.63 7.10
CA GLN A 366 30.01 -4.86 8.54
C GLN A 366 28.68 -5.52 8.87
N LEU A 367 27.57 -5.04 8.29
CA LEU A 367 26.23 -5.56 8.53
C LEU A 367 26.02 -6.99 8.01
N SER A 368 26.72 -7.40 6.95
CA SER A 368 26.65 -8.79 6.44
C SER A 368 27.12 -9.82 7.48
N HIS A 369 27.90 -9.40 8.48
CA HIS A 369 28.34 -10.26 9.58
C HIS A 369 27.37 -10.28 10.78
N TYR A 370 26.24 -9.54 10.73
CA TYR A 370 25.26 -9.48 11.82
C TYR A 370 24.75 -10.88 12.22
N ARG A 371 24.34 -11.71 11.25
CA ARG A 371 23.74 -13.04 11.51
C ARG A 371 24.73 -14.05 12.10
N HIS A 372 25.96 -14.05 11.61
CA HIS A 372 26.99 -15.01 12.03
C HIS A 372 27.65 -14.65 13.36
N GLY A 373 27.37 -13.44 13.87
CA GLY A 373 28.04 -12.86 15.02
C GLY A 373 29.48 -12.45 14.70
N THR A 374 29.94 -11.35 15.29
CA THR A 374 31.34 -10.92 15.17
C THR A 374 32.05 -11.13 16.49
N SER A 375 33.29 -11.63 16.44
CA SER A 375 34.18 -11.65 17.61
C SER A 375 34.93 -10.32 17.79
N ASP A 376 34.86 -9.41 16.81
CA ASP A 376 35.51 -8.11 16.85
C ASP A 376 34.63 -7.06 17.53
N ARG A 377 34.96 -6.78 18.79
CA ARG A 377 34.30 -5.77 19.64
C ARG A 377 34.38 -4.33 19.12
N ARG A 378 35.12 -4.07 18.03
CA ARG A 378 35.24 -2.74 17.41
C ARG A 378 34.08 -2.39 16.46
N HIS A 379 33.34 -3.38 15.98
CA HIS A 379 32.21 -3.15 15.08
C HIS A 379 30.92 -2.97 15.89
N ASN A 380 30.34 -1.78 15.83
CA ASN A 380 29.03 -1.49 16.39
C ASN A 380 27.98 -1.54 15.27
N MET A 381 27.15 -2.59 15.26
CA MET A 381 26.16 -2.82 14.19
C MET A 381 25.07 -1.76 14.14
N THR A 382 24.72 -1.16 15.28
CA THR A 382 23.83 0.01 15.30
C THR A 382 24.46 1.18 14.56
N GLU A 383 25.74 1.49 14.85
CA GLU A 383 26.44 2.57 14.12
C GLU A 383 26.55 2.25 12.63
N ALA A 384 26.85 0.99 12.27
CA ALA A 384 26.93 0.56 10.88
C ALA A 384 25.59 0.74 10.14
N LEU A 385 24.47 0.38 10.77
CA LEU A 385 23.12 0.60 10.23
C LEU A 385 22.84 2.09 10.01
N LEU A 386 23.12 2.94 11.01
CA LEU A 386 22.85 4.37 10.93
C LEU A 386 23.73 5.06 9.87
N PHE A 387 25.01 4.71 9.81
CA PHE A 387 25.92 5.21 8.78
C PHE A 387 25.49 4.77 7.39
N LEU A 388 25.17 3.48 7.19
CA LEU A 388 24.72 2.99 5.89
C LEU A 388 23.44 3.71 5.43
N ALA A 389 22.44 3.82 6.31
CA ALA A 389 21.18 4.47 6.00
C ALA A 389 21.37 5.94 5.59
N HIS A 390 22.21 6.67 6.31
CA HIS A 390 22.54 8.06 6.00
C HIS A 390 23.32 8.20 4.69
N PHE A 391 24.41 7.44 4.53
CA PHE A 391 25.29 7.56 3.37
C PHE A 391 24.61 7.10 2.07
N MET A 392 23.65 6.18 2.15
CA MET A 392 22.77 5.88 1.02
C MET A 392 21.89 7.08 0.62
N GLY A 393 21.50 7.95 1.55
CA GLY A 393 20.90 9.24 1.23
C GLY A 393 21.89 10.19 0.57
N ASP A 394 23.04 10.40 1.21
CA ASP A 394 24.09 11.34 0.76
C ASP A 394 24.57 11.03 -0.67
N ILE A 395 24.89 9.77 -0.98
CA ILE A 395 25.36 9.42 -2.34
C ILE A 395 24.31 9.71 -3.42
N HIS A 396 23.03 9.79 -3.07
CA HIS A 396 21.96 10.13 -4.00
C HIS A 396 21.74 11.64 -4.15
N GLN A 397 22.24 12.45 -3.21
CA GLN A 397 22.25 13.91 -3.29
C GLN A 397 23.29 14.32 -4.36
N PRO A 398 22.87 14.90 -5.50
CA PRO A 398 23.79 15.20 -6.60
C PRO A 398 25.01 16.04 -6.21
N MET A 399 24.83 17.05 -5.36
CA MET A 399 25.87 17.97 -4.91
C MET A 399 26.83 17.38 -3.87
N HIS A 400 26.51 16.21 -3.28
CA HIS A 400 27.46 15.42 -2.47
C HIS A 400 28.44 14.64 -3.35
N VAL A 401 28.20 14.56 -4.66
CA VAL A 401 29.17 14.06 -5.66
C VAL A 401 29.44 15.20 -6.63
N GLY A 402 30.04 16.27 -6.10
CA GLY A 402 30.21 17.56 -6.76
C GLY A 402 31.65 17.86 -7.16
N PHE A 403 31.95 19.13 -7.44
CA PHE A 403 33.29 19.56 -7.82
C PHE A 403 34.11 19.89 -6.57
N THR A 404 35.42 19.60 -6.66
CA THR A 404 36.34 19.85 -5.55
C THR A 404 36.50 21.35 -5.26
N SER A 405 36.62 22.19 -6.29
CA SER A 405 36.96 23.61 -6.08
C SER A 405 35.84 24.43 -5.44
N ASP A 406 34.59 24.00 -5.58
CA ASP A 406 33.43 24.67 -5.01
C ASP A 406 32.83 23.97 -3.78
N GLU A 407 33.54 22.95 -3.26
CA GLU A 407 33.12 22.11 -2.13
C GLU A 407 31.72 21.53 -2.36
N GLY A 408 31.46 21.01 -3.57
CA GLY A 408 30.14 20.52 -3.97
C GLY A 408 29.08 21.62 -4.01
N GLY A 409 29.45 22.83 -4.46
CA GLY A 409 28.60 24.00 -4.52
C GLY A 409 28.36 24.72 -3.18
N ASN A 410 29.07 24.36 -2.11
CA ASN A 410 28.97 25.06 -0.82
C ASN A 410 29.50 26.50 -0.91
N THR A 411 30.50 26.75 -1.77
CA THR A 411 31.09 28.09 -1.96
C THR A 411 30.40 28.91 -3.05
N ILE A 412 29.39 28.35 -3.73
CA ILE A 412 28.55 29.08 -4.68
C ILE A 412 27.43 29.76 -3.90
N ASP A 413 27.74 30.94 -3.34
CA ASP A 413 26.78 31.78 -2.65
C ASP A 413 25.72 32.32 -3.61
N LEU A 414 24.44 32.25 -3.23
CA LEU A 414 23.31 32.69 -4.05
C LEU A 414 22.10 33.06 -3.16
N ARG A 415 20.96 33.36 -3.79
CA ARG A 415 19.68 33.54 -3.10
C ARG A 415 18.70 32.47 -3.54
N TRP A 416 18.03 31.85 -2.58
CA TRP A 416 16.87 31.01 -2.82
C TRP A 416 15.63 31.85 -2.54
N PHE A 417 14.88 32.20 -3.59
CA PHE A 417 13.84 33.22 -3.55
C PHE A 417 14.31 34.50 -2.85
N ARG A 418 13.86 34.73 -1.61
CA ARG A 418 14.11 35.98 -0.86
C ARG A 418 15.31 35.88 0.09
N HIS A 419 15.72 34.69 0.52
CA HIS A 419 16.80 34.52 1.51
C HIS A 419 18.12 34.10 0.85
N LYS A 420 19.22 34.33 1.57
CA LYS A 420 20.56 33.89 1.16
C LYS A 420 20.69 32.38 1.41
N SER A 421 21.36 31.69 0.50
CA SER A 421 21.71 30.27 0.57
C SER A 421 23.02 30.04 -0.19
N ASN A 422 23.48 28.79 -0.26
CA ASN A 422 24.44 28.35 -1.27
C ASN A 422 23.81 27.24 -2.14
N LEU A 423 24.45 26.90 -3.26
CA LEU A 423 23.92 25.89 -4.18
C LEU A 423 23.79 24.51 -3.54
N HIS A 424 24.74 24.10 -2.70
CA HIS A 424 24.68 22.81 -2.00
C HIS A 424 23.42 22.70 -1.12
N HIS A 425 23.19 23.71 -0.27
CA HIS A 425 22.04 23.79 0.62
C HIS A 425 20.71 23.87 -0.14
N VAL A 426 20.70 24.43 -1.36
CA VAL A 426 19.51 24.41 -2.23
C VAL A 426 19.07 22.98 -2.54
N TRP A 427 20.01 22.09 -2.84
CA TRP A 427 19.76 20.69 -3.16
C TRP A 427 19.53 19.83 -1.91
N ASP A 428 20.24 20.08 -0.82
CA ASP A 428 20.04 19.36 0.46
C ASP A 428 18.64 19.62 1.04
N ARG A 429 18.13 20.86 0.90
CA ARG A 429 17.03 21.31 1.76
C ARG A 429 16.03 22.24 1.11
N GLU A 430 16.48 23.28 0.40
CA GLU A 430 15.56 24.36 0.00
C GLU A 430 14.48 23.91 -1.00
N ILE A 431 14.85 23.08 -1.98
CA ILE A 431 13.88 22.52 -2.94
C ILE A 431 12.81 21.69 -2.20
N ILE A 432 13.23 20.85 -1.25
CA ILE A 432 12.32 19.99 -0.47
C ILE A 432 11.39 20.83 0.39
N LEU A 433 11.92 21.80 1.14
CA LEU A 433 11.11 22.67 2.00
C LEU A 433 10.12 23.54 1.22
N THR A 434 10.53 24.01 0.04
CA THR A 434 9.66 24.80 -0.85
C THR A 434 8.51 23.94 -1.36
N ALA A 435 8.79 22.73 -1.84
CA ALA A 435 7.75 21.81 -2.29
C ALA A 435 6.79 21.42 -1.15
N ALA A 436 7.32 21.10 0.03
CA ALA A 436 6.51 20.80 1.22
C ALA A 436 5.58 21.96 1.56
N ALA A 437 6.09 23.20 1.55
CA ALA A 437 5.29 24.38 1.85
C ALA A 437 4.22 24.67 0.79
N ASP A 438 4.57 24.60 -0.49
CA ASP A 438 3.72 25.01 -1.60
C ASP A 438 2.61 24.00 -1.91
N TYR A 439 2.91 22.70 -1.80
CA TYR A 439 2.00 21.63 -2.24
C TYR A 439 1.43 20.79 -1.10
N TYR A 440 2.11 20.72 0.06
CA TYR A 440 1.79 19.78 1.13
C TYR A 440 1.57 20.44 2.51
N GLY A 441 1.37 21.76 2.56
CA GLY A 441 1.08 22.46 3.82
C GLY A 441 2.19 22.38 4.87
N LYS A 442 3.45 22.19 4.42
CA LYS A 442 4.66 21.94 5.21
C LYS A 442 4.73 20.56 5.87
N ASP A 443 3.85 19.63 5.48
CA ASP A 443 3.89 18.26 5.95
C ASP A 443 4.82 17.41 5.06
N ILE A 444 5.93 16.94 5.62
CA ILE A 444 6.89 16.09 4.92
C ILE A 444 6.36 14.67 4.74
N ASN A 445 5.44 14.20 5.59
CA ASN A 445 4.87 12.87 5.47
C ASN A 445 4.00 12.77 4.21
N LEU A 446 3.20 13.80 3.90
CA LEU A 446 2.40 13.83 2.67
C LEU A 446 3.28 13.89 1.41
N LEU A 447 4.42 14.58 1.48
CA LEU A 447 5.42 14.57 0.41
C LEU A 447 6.01 13.16 0.23
N GLN A 448 6.36 12.48 1.32
CA GLN A 448 6.86 11.11 1.30
C GLN A 448 5.83 10.15 0.68
N GLU A 449 4.56 10.21 1.11
CA GLU A 449 3.48 9.37 0.57
C GLU A 449 3.32 9.55 -0.95
N ASP A 450 3.48 10.78 -1.46
CA ASP A 450 3.39 11.08 -2.90
C ASP A 450 4.61 10.55 -3.67
N ILE A 451 5.81 10.59 -3.07
CA ILE A 451 7.01 9.94 -3.62
C ILE A 451 6.81 8.43 -3.69
N GLU A 452 6.29 7.81 -2.63
CA GLU A 452 5.97 6.38 -2.57
C GLU A 452 4.96 5.97 -3.62
N GLY A 453 3.86 6.70 -3.74
CA GLY A 453 2.85 6.46 -4.79
C GLY A 453 3.46 6.47 -6.19
N ASN A 454 4.44 7.36 -6.44
CA ASN A 454 5.07 7.50 -7.75
C ASN A 454 5.94 6.32 -8.18
N PHE A 455 6.60 5.61 -7.26
CA PHE A 455 7.38 4.40 -7.59
C PHE A 455 6.62 3.09 -7.34
N THR A 456 5.49 3.12 -6.65
CA THR A 456 4.62 1.95 -6.47
C THR A 456 3.68 1.76 -7.66
N ASP A 457 2.96 2.80 -8.07
CA ASP A 457 1.98 2.72 -9.17
C ASP A 457 2.04 3.90 -10.16
N GLY A 458 2.91 4.87 -9.90
CA GLY A 458 3.05 6.07 -10.72
C GLY A 458 4.12 5.97 -11.82
N ILE A 459 4.67 7.12 -12.17
CA ILE A 459 5.58 7.30 -13.31
C ILE A 459 6.91 6.52 -13.19
N TRP A 460 7.27 6.05 -12.00
CA TRP A 460 8.51 5.29 -11.75
C TRP A 460 8.28 3.81 -11.45
N SER A 461 7.04 3.33 -11.45
CA SER A 461 6.72 1.91 -11.21
C SER A 461 7.50 0.96 -12.14
N ALA A 462 7.60 1.31 -13.43
CA ALA A 462 8.38 0.54 -14.41
C ALA A 462 9.91 0.63 -14.21
N ASP A 463 10.40 1.68 -13.55
CA ASP A 463 11.83 1.87 -13.30
C ASP A 463 12.32 1.06 -12.07
N LEU A 464 11.41 0.60 -11.20
CA LEU A 464 11.73 0.04 -9.89
C LEU A 464 12.68 -1.18 -9.97
N ALA A 465 12.44 -2.09 -10.92
CA ALA A 465 13.31 -3.25 -11.14
C ALA A 465 14.74 -2.82 -11.50
N SER A 466 14.90 -1.77 -12.32
CA SER A 466 16.22 -1.25 -12.72
C SER A 466 16.96 -0.54 -11.58
N TRP A 467 16.23 -0.02 -10.59
CA TRP A 467 16.82 0.61 -9.41
C TRP A 467 17.30 -0.44 -8.41
N ARG A 468 16.61 -1.58 -8.33
CA ARG A 468 16.95 -2.76 -7.51
C ARG A 468 17.98 -3.67 -8.16
N ASP A 469 18.26 -3.52 -9.45
CA ASP A 469 19.28 -4.34 -10.11
C ASP A 469 20.69 -3.97 -9.61
N CYS A 470 21.23 -4.87 -8.79
CA CYS A 470 22.54 -4.73 -8.16
C CYS A 470 23.21 -6.09 -7.97
N THR A 471 23.96 -6.55 -8.98
CA THR A 471 24.70 -7.83 -8.92
C THR A 471 25.91 -7.75 -7.98
N ASP A 472 26.72 -6.71 -8.14
CA ASP A 472 27.93 -6.43 -7.35
C ASP A 472 27.84 -5.08 -6.65
N LEU A 473 28.01 -5.05 -5.33
CA LEU A 473 27.85 -3.84 -4.51
C LEU A 473 28.80 -2.73 -4.94
N VAL A 474 30.06 -3.06 -5.30
CA VAL A 474 31.05 -2.06 -5.75
C VAL A 474 30.58 -1.38 -7.03
N SER A 475 30.10 -2.17 -8.00
CA SER A 475 29.50 -1.68 -9.24
C SER A 475 28.29 -0.77 -8.98
N CYS A 476 27.42 -1.13 -8.03
CA CYS A 476 26.21 -0.38 -7.72
C CYS A 476 26.51 1.00 -7.11
N VAL A 477 27.40 1.04 -6.13
CA VAL A 477 27.76 2.30 -5.49
C VAL A 477 28.45 3.24 -6.50
N ASN A 478 29.27 2.69 -7.40
CA ASN A 478 29.85 3.46 -8.50
C ASN A 478 28.79 4.01 -9.46
N LYS A 479 27.76 3.23 -9.78
CA LYS A 479 26.60 3.68 -10.57
C LYS A 479 25.87 4.83 -9.87
N TYR A 480 25.65 4.75 -8.55
CA TYR A 480 24.93 5.78 -7.80
C TYR A 480 25.70 7.10 -7.79
N ALA A 481 27.02 7.06 -7.53
CA ALA A 481 27.88 8.23 -7.60
C ALA A 481 27.95 8.81 -9.02
N ALA A 482 28.09 7.95 -10.04
CA ALA A 482 28.10 8.38 -11.45
C ALA A 482 26.78 9.05 -11.86
N GLU A 483 25.63 8.55 -11.40
CA GLU A 483 24.33 9.20 -11.60
C GLU A 483 24.29 10.58 -10.94
N SER A 484 24.78 10.69 -9.69
CA SER A 484 24.80 11.95 -8.92
C SER A 484 25.65 13.03 -9.60
N ILE A 485 26.90 12.75 -9.99
CA ILE A 485 27.74 13.74 -10.68
C ILE A 485 27.16 14.15 -12.05
N ASN A 486 26.54 13.21 -12.78
CA ASN A 486 25.87 13.53 -14.04
C ASN A 486 24.69 14.49 -13.82
N ILE A 487 23.94 14.31 -12.72
CA ILE A 487 22.84 15.21 -12.35
C ILE A 487 23.38 16.55 -11.85
N ALA A 488 24.44 16.56 -11.04
CA ALA A 488 25.07 17.79 -10.57
C ALA A 488 25.49 18.66 -11.76
N CYS A 489 26.17 18.09 -12.77
CA CYS A 489 26.53 18.83 -13.97
C CYS A 489 25.33 19.25 -14.82
N LYS A 490 24.37 18.36 -15.05
CA LYS A 490 23.27 18.61 -15.99
C LYS A 490 22.20 19.54 -15.41
N TRP A 491 22.02 19.54 -14.09
CA TRP A 491 20.90 20.19 -13.41
C TRP A 491 21.30 21.06 -12.24
N GLY A 492 22.32 20.66 -11.47
CA GLY A 492 22.85 21.39 -10.32
C GLY A 492 23.55 22.68 -10.74
N TYR A 493 24.76 22.56 -11.28
CA TYR A 493 25.60 23.68 -11.71
C TYR A 493 25.07 24.39 -12.96
N LYS A 494 24.24 23.71 -13.75
CA LYS A 494 23.79 24.24 -15.04
C LYS A 494 22.96 25.52 -14.86
N ASP A 495 23.42 26.57 -15.54
CA ASP A 495 22.81 27.90 -15.57
C ASP A 495 22.75 28.57 -14.16
N VAL A 496 23.78 28.37 -13.34
CA VAL A 496 23.91 28.98 -12.01
C VAL A 496 25.26 29.68 -11.88
N GLU A 497 25.24 30.96 -11.51
CA GLU A 497 26.40 31.74 -11.14
C GLU A 497 26.31 32.21 -9.68
N SER A 498 27.46 32.48 -9.05
CA SER A 498 27.46 33.03 -7.69
C SER A 498 26.85 34.43 -7.68
N GLY A 499 25.98 34.70 -6.72
CA GLY A 499 25.20 35.92 -6.60
C GLY A 499 23.80 35.85 -7.22
N ASP A 500 23.48 34.79 -7.96
CA ASP A 500 22.18 34.62 -8.60
C ASP A 500 21.02 34.51 -7.60
N THR A 501 19.81 34.75 -8.11
CA THR A 501 18.57 34.45 -7.39
C THR A 501 17.83 33.32 -8.09
N LEU A 502 17.91 32.13 -7.50
CA LEU A 502 17.15 30.95 -7.92
C LEU A 502 15.73 31.02 -7.36
N SER A 503 14.73 30.77 -8.20
CA SER A 503 13.30 30.89 -7.88
C SER A 503 12.49 29.86 -8.69
N ASP A 504 11.26 30.19 -9.08
CA ASP A 504 10.29 29.27 -9.70
C ASP A 504 10.85 28.48 -10.88
N ASN A 505 11.61 29.11 -11.78
CA ASN A 505 12.15 28.41 -12.95
C ASN A 505 13.12 27.29 -12.57
N TYR A 506 14.02 27.56 -11.62
CA TYR A 506 14.97 26.56 -11.14
C TYR A 506 14.24 25.49 -10.30
N PHE A 507 13.38 25.94 -9.38
CA PHE A 507 12.57 25.07 -8.53
C PHE A 507 11.74 24.06 -9.33
N ASN A 508 10.86 24.54 -10.22
CA ASN A 508 9.93 23.68 -10.95
C ASN A 508 10.64 22.67 -11.86
N SER A 509 11.80 23.04 -12.41
CA SER A 509 12.55 22.16 -13.31
C SER A 509 13.43 21.13 -12.59
N ARG A 510 13.90 21.43 -11.37
CA ARG A 510 14.77 20.52 -10.60
C ARG A 510 14.01 19.68 -9.57
N LEU A 511 12.83 20.11 -9.14
CA LEU A 511 12.00 19.39 -8.17
C LEU A 511 11.77 17.90 -8.54
N PRO A 512 11.35 17.54 -9.78
CA PRO A 512 11.14 16.12 -10.13
C PRO A 512 12.41 15.27 -10.02
N ILE A 513 13.58 15.88 -10.16
CA ILE A 513 14.86 15.18 -10.07
C ILE A 513 15.21 14.92 -8.61
N VAL A 514 15.04 15.92 -7.74
CA VAL A 514 15.21 15.75 -6.28
C VAL A 514 14.29 14.64 -5.77
N MET A 515 13.01 14.67 -6.15
CA MET A 515 12.04 13.62 -5.76
C MET A 515 12.46 12.23 -6.23
N LYS A 516 12.94 12.12 -7.48
CA LYS A 516 13.46 10.84 -8.01
C LYS A 516 14.68 10.34 -7.25
N ARG A 517 15.59 11.22 -6.83
CA ARG A 517 16.78 10.83 -6.06
C ARG A 517 16.44 10.36 -4.65
N ILE A 518 15.47 11.01 -3.99
CA ILE A 518 14.95 10.56 -2.70
C ILE A 518 14.35 9.14 -2.83
N ALA A 519 13.50 8.92 -3.84
CA ALA A 519 12.91 7.60 -4.11
C ALA A 519 13.97 6.53 -4.37
N GLN A 520 14.96 6.83 -5.23
CA GLN A 520 16.06 5.91 -5.54
C GLN A 520 16.88 5.56 -4.29
N GLY A 521 17.20 6.54 -3.45
CA GLY A 521 17.92 6.34 -2.19
C GLY A 521 17.20 5.36 -1.26
N GLY A 522 15.89 5.57 -1.02
CA GLY A 522 15.07 4.70 -0.19
C GLY A 522 14.96 3.26 -0.73
N VAL A 523 14.63 3.11 -2.02
CA VAL A 523 14.51 1.79 -2.68
C VAL A 523 15.84 1.02 -2.64
N ARG A 524 16.96 1.69 -2.92
CA ARG A 524 18.28 1.04 -2.95
C ARG A 524 18.78 0.73 -1.54
N LEU A 525 18.48 1.56 -0.54
CA LEU A 525 18.80 1.26 0.86
C LEU A 525 18.07 -0.01 1.30
N ALA A 526 16.76 -0.10 1.03
CA ALA A 526 15.99 -1.28 1.38
C ALA A 526 16.51 -2.55 0.69
N MET A 527 16.84 -2.47 -0.60
CA MET A 527 17.48 -3.56 -1.34
C MET A 527 18.80 -4.03 -0.68
N ILE A 528 19.68 -3.10 -0.28
CA ILE A 528 20.94 -3.47 0.38
C ILE A 528 20.67 -4.12 1.74
N LEU A 529 19.75 -3.57 2.54
CA LEU A 529 19.42 -4.11 3.85
C LEU A 529 18.79 -5.51 3.75
N ASN A 530 17.91 -5.74 2.77
CA ASN A 530 17.38 -7.08 2.47
C ASN A 530 18.51 -8.04 2.14
N ARG A 531 19.46 -7.65 1.29
CA ARG A 531 20.59 -8.50 0.92
C ARG A 531 21.52 -8.88 2.08
N VAL A 532 21.75 -7.97 3.04
CA VAL A 532 22.75 -8.20 4.11
C VAL A 532 22.16 -8.64 5.44
N LEU A 533 20.87 -8.42 5.67
CA LEU A 533 20.16 -8.81 6.90
C LEU A 533 19.09 -9.89 6.65
N GLY A 534 18.63 -10.06 5.40
CA GLY A 534 17.65 -11.06 4.98
C GLY A 534 18.17 -12.50 5.06
N ASP A 535 17.27 -13.47 4.84
CA ASP A 535 17.65 -14.88 4.79
C ASP A 535 18.03 -15.29 3.37
N HIS A 536 19.29 -15.66 3.19
CA HIS A 536 19.74 -16.32 1.97
C HIS A 536 20.23 -17.70 2.39
N THR A 537 19.32 -18.68 2.39
CA THR A 537 19.73 -20.08 2.35
C THR A 537 20.58 -20.25 1.09
N GLU A 538 21.86 -20.59 1.27
CA GLU A 538 22.76 -20.99 0.19
C GLU A 538 22.21 -22.26 -0.49
N GLU A 539 21.26 -22.11 -1.41
CA GLU A 539 20.93 -23.11 -2.43
C GLU A 539 21.44 -22.61 -3.79
N ASN A 540 22.76 -22.72 -4.01
CA ASN A 540 23.39 -23.01 -5.30
C ASN A 540 24.92 -22.86 -5.23
N ASP A 541 25.59 -23.73 -4.48
CA ASP A 541 26.98 -24.08 -4.81
C ASP A 541 27.22 -25.58 -4.61
N SER A 542 26.55 -26.37 -5.46
CA SER A 542 26.85 -27.79 -5.62
C SER A 542 26.85 -28.18 -7.09
N SER A 543 27.69 -27.51 -7.90
CA SER A 543 28.04 -28.02 -9.23
C SER A 543 29.41 -27.55 -9.71
N VAL A 544 30.46 -27.84 -8.95
CA VAL A 544 31.80 -28.00 -9.54
C VAL A 544 32.41 -29.28 -8.96
N ALA A 545 32.23 -30.37 -9.69
CA ALA A 545 32.97 -31.61 -9.46
C ALA A 545 34.46 -31.39 -9.80
N PRO A 546 35.39 -32.01 -9.07
CA PRO A 546 36.81 -31.88 -9.34
C PRO A 546 37.20 -32.70 -10.57
N THR A 547 37.92 -32.08 -11.51
CA THR A 547 38.79 -32.78 -12.48
C THR A 547 40.19 -32.21 -12.42
#